data_AF-A0A2A7MUW7-F1
#
_entry.id   AF-A0A2A7MUW7-F1
#
_cell.length_a   1.000
_cell.length_b   1.000
_cell.length_c   1.000
_cell.angle_alpha   90.00
_cell.angle_beta   90.00
_cell.angle_gamma   90.00
#
_symmetry.space_group_name_H-M   'P 1'
#
loop_
_entity.id
_entity.type
_entity.pdbx_description
1 polymer ?
#
loop_
_entity_poly.entity_id
_entity_poly.type
_entity_poly.pdbx_seq_one_letter_code
_entity_poly.pdbx_strand_id
1 'polypeptide(L)'
;MRAAPADQPKVPNVGFVAAHAPGTDAVATAAEHTRSSGHALVTGPYSGQAGAARLRATARGAFLIADSGDWRGRSASVDEPTALHSGLDLVDLDTWAATIAATTGAAAVLTPSYHIRPHAWEVLDALLQTTARATDPRLITFVPINAAALEKASISSLLSCLKSARGRRLAVTFTGPKRPLADKERLSGLRVLLDQHRGLWILGVDPLVGTDALAHGAALVAVGTGHSTRHPDGPGDNTRGFSLDRLPGMLYLPLLEHRSARKLADWFANRPLGTCADCGLDPDRLDAIEADRIAVIKHNLHATGDLAAEVIGRPRAQRAAYLSDRRNEALTRHVGLKPLVAPVEADLTLRLLCELDDPQGRVTTPQGAWC
;
A
#
# COMPACT_ATOMS: atom_id res chain seq x y z
N MET A 1 -8.65 -20.63 -36.08
CA MET A 1 -8.68 -20.86 -34.61
C MET A 1 -7.60 -20.01 -33.97
N ARG A 2 -7.95 -19.01 -33.16
CA ARG A 2 -6.96 -18.32 -32.31
C ARG A 2 -6.55 -19.31 -31.22
N ALA A 3 -5.26 -19.55 -31.05
CA ALA A 3 -4.74 -20.34 -29.94
C ALA A 3 -5.29 -19.77 -28.62
N ALA A 4 -5.70 -20.64 -27.70
CA ALA A 4 -6.10 -20.22 -26.36
C ALA A 4 -4.94 -19.39 -25.77
N PRO A 5 -5.20 -18.18 -25.24
CA PRO A 5 -4.14 -17.38 -24.64
C PRO A 5 -3.47 -18.21 -23.54
N ALA A 6 -2.14 -18.22 -23.53
CA ALA A 6 -1.36 -18.85 -22.46
C ALA A 6 -1.92 -18.42 -21.10
N ASP A 7 -2.02 -19.39 -20.19
CA ASP A 7 -2.61 -19.21 -18.87
C ASP A 7 -1.93 -18.03 -18.17
N GLN A 8 -2.62 -16.89 -18.06
CA GLN A 8 -2.04 -15.71 -17.42
C GLN A 8 -1.82 -16.05 -15.95
N PRO A 9 -0.64 -15.78 -15.38
CA PRO A 9 -0.39 -16.09 -13.98
C PRO A 9 -1.43 -15.36 -13.13
N LYS A 10 -2.06 -16.10 -12.22
CA LYS A 10 -3.04 -15.56 -11.28
C LYS A 10 -2.41 -14.40 -10.50
N VAL A 11 -3.01 -13.22 -10.59
CA VAL A 11 -2.57 -12.02 -9.88
C VAL A 11 -2.70 -12.26 -8.37
N PRO A 12 -1.64 -12.07 -7.57
CA PRO A 12 -1.72 -12.15 -6.10
C PRO A 12 -2.67 -11.09 -5.53
N ASN A 13 -3.38 -11.42 -4.45
CA ASN A 13 -4.21 -10.43 -3.76
C ASN A 13 -3.41 -9.49 -2.86
N VAL A 14 -2.19 -9.90 -2.49
CA VAL A 14 -1.31 -9.17 -1.57
C VAL A 14 0.02 -8.95 -2.24
N GLY A 15 0.61 -7.78 -2.02
CA GLY A 15 1.98 -7.48 -2.39
C GLY A 15 2.64 -6.50 -1.45
N PHE A 16 3.90 -6.19 -1.76
CA PHE A 16 4.70 -5.29 -0.95
C PHE A 16 5.38 -4.24 -1.81
N VAL A 17 5.24 -2.97 -1.40
CA VAL A 17 5.97 -1.85 -2.02
C VAL A 17 7.31 -1.73 -1.33
N ALA A 18 8.38 -2.02 -2.06
CA ALA A 18 9.75 -1.88 -1.60
C ALA A 18 10.50 -0.85 -2.44
N ALA A 19 11.36 -0.09 -1.77
CA ALA A 19 12.26 0.85 -2.41
C ALA A 19 13.65 0.68 -1.80
N HIS A 20 14.68 0.99 -2.58
CA HIS A 20 16.03 1.05 -2.04
C HIS A 20 16.13 2.22 -1.05
N ALA A 21 16.58 1.92 0.17
CA ALA A 21 16.88 2.92 1.18
C ALA A 21 18.33 2.71 1.67
N PRO A 22 19.11 3.78 1.91
CA PRO A 22 20.47 3.63 2.41
C PRO A 22 20.53 2.83 3.71
N GLY A 23 21.37 1.79 3.74
CA GLY A 23 21.60 0.96 4.93
C GLY A 23 20.52 -0.08 5.23
N THR A 24 19.67 -0.43 4.24
CA THR A 24 18.76 -1.58 4.28
C THR A 24 18.51 -2.13 2.87
N ASP A 25 18.60 -3.45 2.67
CA ASP A 25 18.16 -4.10 1.43
C ASP A 25 16.70 -4.57 1.51
N ALA A 26 15.79 -3.60 1.64
CA ALA A 26 14.35 -3.87 1.73
C ALA A 26 13.80 -4.55 0.46
N VAL A 27 14.40 -4.27 -0.71
CA VAL A 27 13.97 -4.87 -1.98
C VAL A 27 14.36 -6.34 -2.03
N ALA A 28 15.60 -6.72 -1.70
CA ALA A 28 15.98 -8.13 -1.65
C ALA A 28 15.21 -8.90 -0.57
N THR A 29 15.01 -8.28 0.60
CA THR A 29 14.22 -8.88 1.68
C THR A 29 12.78 -9.17 1.25
N ALA A 30 12.12 -8.19 0.61
CA ALA A 30 10.77 -8.36 0.09
C ALA A 30 10.73 -9.36 -1.09
N ALA A 31 11.74 -9.38 -1.96
CA ALA A 31 11.85 -10.35 -3.04
C ALA A 31 12.01 -11.78 -2.52
N GLU A 32 12.78 -11.99 -1.46
CA GLU A 32 12.89 -13.29 -0.79
C GLU A 32 11.53 -13.76 -0.28
N HIS A 33 10.84 -12.93 0.51
CA HIS A 33 9.54 -13.25 1.08
C HIS A 33 8.45 -13.49 0.02
N THR A 34 8.41 -12.68 -1.03
CA THR A 34 7.39 -12.78 -2.10
C THR A 34 7.54 -14.06 -2.92
N ARG A 35 8.77 -14.56 -3.11
CA ARG A 35 9.02 -15.85 -3.77
C ARG A 35 8.47 -17.03 -2.98
N SER A 36 8.59 -17.01 -1.65
CA SER A 36 8.10 -18.11 -0.80
C SER A 36 6.59 -18.04 -0.56
N SER A 37 6.02 -16.83 -0.48
CA SER A 37 4.59 -16.63 -0.17
C SER A 37 3.68 -16.58 -1.41
N GLY A 38 4.24 -16.35 -2.61
CA GLY A 38 3.46 -16.07 -3.81
C GLY A 38 2.83 -14.67 -3.83
N HIS A 39 3.20 -13.80 -2.89
CA HIS A 39 2.81 -12.39 -2.89
C HIS A 39 3.49 -11.61 -4.03
N ALA A 40 2.92 -10.46 -4.40
CA ALA A 40 3.53 -9.57 -5.39
C ALA A 40 4.63 -8.68 -4.79
N LEU A 41 5.62 -8.34 -5.59
CA LEU A 41 6.61 -7.31 -5.29
C LEU A 41 6.35 -6.09 -6.18
N VAL A 42 6.08 -4.94 -5.58
CA VAL A 42 5.99 -3.66 -6.28
C VAL A 42 7.26 -2.87 -5.98
N THR A 43 8.01 -2.46 -7.01
CA THR A 43 9.28 -1.75 -6.80
C THR A 43 9.26 -0.35 -7.38
N GLY A 44 9.67 0.65 -6.59
CA GLY A 44 9.90 2.02 -7.05
C GLY A 44 11.34 2.27 -7.54
N PRO A 45 11.57 3.46 -8.12
CA PRO A 45 11.98 3.64 -9.51
C PRO A 45 13.18 2.78 -9.95
N TYR A 46 13.06 2.11 -11.09
CA TYR A 46 14.19 1.51 -11.80
C TYR A 46 14.73 2.54 -12.82
N SER A 47 15.79 3.25 -12.47
CA SER A 47 16.40 4.22 -13.39
C SER A 47 17.33 3.52 -14.39
N GLY A 48 16.98 3.60 -15.67
CA GLY A 48 17.79 3.10 -16.79
C GLY A 48 18.04 1.59 -16.79
N GLN A 49 18.95 1.16 -17.68
CA GLN A 49 19.27 -0.27 -17.87
C GLN A 49 19.88 -0.92 -16.62
N ALA A 50 20.72 -0.19 -15.87
CA ALA A 50 21.34 -0.72 -14.65
C ALA A 50 20.28 -0.97 -13.55
N GLY A 51 19.32 -0.05 -13.39
CA GLY A 51 18.19 -0.24 -12.47
C GLY A 51 17.33 -1.44 -12.85
N ALA A 52 17.01 -1.59 -14.14
CA ALA A 52 16.22 -2.72 -14.64
C ALA A 52 16.95 -4.07 -14.46
N ALA A 53 18.25 -4.13 -14.76
CA ALA A 53 19.07 -5.33 -14.59
C ALA A 53 19.18 -5.73 -13.12
N ARG A 54 19.39 -4.76 -12.21
CA ARG A 54 19.38 -5.00 -10.76
C ARG A 54 18.04 -5.55 -10.30
N LEU A 55 16.95 -4.92 -10.73
CA LEU A 55 15.60 -5.35 -10.38
C LEU A 55 15.33 -6.79 -10.83
N ARG A 56 15.70 -7.13 -12.07
CA ARG A 56 15.57 -8.48 -12.63
C ARG A 56 16.36 -9.52 -11.82
N ALA A 57 17.57 -9.18 -11.41
CA ALA A 57 18.41 -10.07 -10.61
C ALA A 57 17.81 -10.30 -9.21
N THR A 58 17.40 -9.22 -8.53
CA THR A 58 16.87 -9.28 -7.16
C THR A 58 15.48 -9.92 -7.09
N ALA A 59 14.59 -9.64 -8.04
CA ALA A 59 13.21 -10.10 -8.04
C ALA A 59 13.00 -11.42 -8.80
N ARG A 60 14.06 -12.14 -9.16
CA ARG A 60 13.97 -13.36 -9.98
C ARG A 60 13.05 -14.41 -9.35
N GLY A 61 11.93 -14.69 -10.00
CA GLY A 61 10.94 -15.68 -9.56
C GLY A 61 9.83 -15.11 -8.67
N ALA A 62 9.86 -13.82 -8.31
CA ALA A 62 8.75 -13.16 -7.66
C ALA A 62 7.71 -12.70 -8.71
N PHE A 63 6.45 -12.52 -8.29
CA PHE A 63 5.46 -11.81 -9.10
C PHE A 63 5.77 -10.31 -9.06
N LEU A 64 6.60 -9.83 -9.99
CA LEU A 64 7.08 -8.45 -10.01
C LEU A 64 6.08 -7.51 -10.73
N ILE A 65 5.77 -6.39 -10.09
CA ILE A 65 5.04 -5.24 -10.65
C ILE A 65 6.02 -4.06 -10.72
N ALA A 66 6.35 -3.63 -11.94
CA ALA A 66 7.30 -2.55 -12.16
C ALA A 66 6.61 -1.16 -12.09
N ASP A 67 7.08 -0.29 -11.19
CA ASP A 67 6.72 1.13 -11.11
C ASP A 67 7.92 1.98 -11.58
N SER A 68 7.71 2.85 -12.58
CA SER A 68 8.77 3.77 -13.03
C SER A 68 9.12 4.81 -11.97
N GLY A 69 8.15 5.13 -11.11
CA GLY A 69 8.27 6.02 -9.97
C GLY A 69 8.32 7.51 -10.29
N ASP A 70 8.11 7.90 -11.54
CA ASP A 70 8.22 9.29 -12.02
C ASP A 70 7.28 10.26 -11.29
N TRP A 71 6.10 9.78 -10.90
CA TRP A 71 5.11 10.53 -10.13
C TRP A 71 5.62 11.09 -8.80
N ARG A 72 6.70 10.53 -8.23
CA ARG A 72 7.26 11.04 -6.96
C ARG A 72 7.91 12.41 -7.11
N GLY A 73 8.38 12.75 -8.32
CA GLY A 73 9.11 13.99 -8.59
C GLY A 73 8.36 15.01 -9.44
N ARG A 74 7.27 14.61 -10.11
CA ARG A 74 6.59 15.45 -11.12
C ARG A 74 5.06 15.39 -10.99
N SER A 75 4.45 16.56 -11.08
CA SER A 75 3.00 16.72 -11.20
C SER A 75 2.59 16.61 -12.67
N ALA A 76 1.48 15.92 -12.93
CA ALA A 76 0.86 15.80 -14.23
C ALA A 76 0.19 17.11 -14.67
N SER A 77 0.10 17.31 -15.98
CA SER A 77 -0.76 18.29 -16.64
C SER A 77 -1.68 17.59 -17.64
N VAL A 78 -2.62 18.32 -18.24
CA VAL A 78 -3.49 17.78 -19.30
C VAL A 78 -2.66 17.36 -20.52
N ASP A 79 -1.63 18.14 -20.86
CA ASP A 79 -0.76 17.91 -22.02
C ASP A 79 0.31 16.84 -21.72
N GLU A 80 0.73 16.71 -20.46
CA GLU A 80 1.73 15.74 -20.02
C GLU A 80 1.20 14.90 -18.83
N PRO A 81 0.30 13.94 -19.07
CA PRO A 81 -0.19 13.05 -18.01
C PRO A 81 0.78 11.91 -17.69
N THR A 82 1.71 11.60 -18.60
CA THR A 82 2.68 10.49 -18.47
C THR A 82 4.07 10.90 -18.97
N ALA A 83 5.09 10.17 -18.54
CA ALA A 83 6.47 10.39 -18.97
C ALA A 83 6.75 10.12 -20.45
N LEU A 84 5.80 9.50 -21.17
CA LEU A 84 5.95 9.30 -22.61
C LEU A 84 5.87 10.62 -23.39
N HIS A 85 5.14 11.61 -22.87
CA HIS A 85 4.95 12.93 -23.50
C HIS A 85 6.14 13.87 -23.31
N SER A 86 7.10 13.53 -22.43
CA SER A 86 8.27 14.37 -22.14
C SER A 86 9.51 13.98 -22.97
N GLY A 87 9.32 13.54 -24.23
CA GLY A 87 10.42 13.22 -25.16
C GLY A 87 10.55 11.75 -25.58
N LEU A 88 9.52 10.92 -25.35
CA LEU A 88 9.42 9.54 -25.83
C LEU A 88 8.27 9.36 -26.84
N ASP A 89 7.82 10.43 -27.50
CA ASP A 89 6.67 10.45 -28.43
C ASP A 89 6.72 9.40 -29.56
N LEU A 90 7.89 8.81 -29.80
CA LEU A 90 8.10 7.77 -30.80
C LEU A 90 7.74 6.34 -30.32
N VAL A 91 7.43 6.15 -29.03
CA VAL A 91 7.13 4.84 -28.44
C VAL A 91 5.74 4.86 -27.82
N ASP A 92 4.83 4.03 -28.35
CA ASP A 92 3.51 3.84 -27.75
C ASP A 92 3.60 3.08 -26.40
N LEU A 93 2.51 3.16 -25.63
CA LEU A 93 2.44 2.54 -24.29
C LEU A 93 2.65 1.02 -24.31
N ASP A 94 2.20 0.33 -25.35
CA ASP A 94 2.32 -1.13 -25.46
C ASP A 94 3.78 -1.53 -25.72
N THR A 95 4.46 -0.83 -26.63
CA THR A 95 5.88 -1.03 -26.94
C THR A 95 6.75 -0.69 -25.73
N TRP A 96 6.43 0.40 -25.02
CA TRP A 96 7.09 0.76 -23.78
C TRP A 96 6.91 -0.34 -22.72
N ALA A 97 5.67 -0.78 -22.47
CA ALA A 97 5.37 -1.79 -21.46
C ALA A 97 6.05 -3.13 -21.78
N ALA A 98 6.04 -3.56 -23.04
CA ALA A 98 6.71 -4.77 -23.48
C ALA A 98 8.22 -4.70 -23.25
N THR A 99 8.84 -3.54 -23.51
CA THR A 99 10.27 -3.30 -23.26
C THR A 99 10.60 -3.36 -21.77
N ILE A 100 9.80 -2.72 -20.93
CA ILE A 100 9.97 -2.77 -19.47
C ILE A 100 9.82 -4.21 -18.95
N ALA A 101 8.78 -4.91 -19.38
CA ALA A 101 8.56 -6.30 -18.98
C ALA A 101 9.72 -7.22 -19.40
N ALA A 102 10.24 -7.06 -20.62
CA ALA A 102 11.37 -7.87 -21.11
C ALA A 102 12.68 -7.58 -20.36
N THR A 103 12.94 -6.32 -20.02
CA THR A 103 14.18 -5.90 -19.36
C THR A 103 14.19 -6.23 -17.86
N THR A 104 13.05 -6.06 -17.19
CA THR A 104 12.92 -6.30 -15.74
C THR A 104 12.46 -7.71 -15.39
N GLY A 105 11.80 -8.43 -16.31
CA GLY A 105 11.11 -9.68 -16.02
C GLY A 105 9.77 -9.49 -15.30
N ALA A 106 9.20 -8.28 -15.29
CA ALA A 106 7.97 -7.98 -14.59
C ALA A 106 6.75 -8.71 -15.17
N ALA A 107 5.89 -9.22 -14.29
CA ALA A 107 4.61 -9.82 -14.63
C ALA A 107 3.55 -8.76 -14.95
N ALA A 108 3.68 -7.56 -14.38
CA ALA A 108 2.87 -6.39 -14.70
C ALA A 108 3.72 -5.11 -14.67
N VAL A 109 3.29 -4.10 -15.43
CA VAL A 109 3.95 -2.80 -15.53
C VAL A 109 2.92 -1.71 -15.28
N LEU A 110 3.21 -0.80 -14.36
CA LEU A 110 2.39 0.39 -14.13
C LEU A 110 2.69 1.44 -15.19
N THR A 111 1.69 2.12 -15.74
CA THR A 111 1.94 3.24 -16.66
C THR A 111 2.85 4.28 -16.00
N PRO A 112 3.73 4.97 -16.76
CA PRO A 112 4.67 5.94 -16.20
C PRO A 112 3.96 7.29 -15.99
N SER A 113 2.87 7.25 -15.21
CA SER A 113 2.00 8.40 -14.96
C SER A 113 2.70 9.39 -14.04
N TYR A 114 2.43 10.68 -14.23
CA TYR A 114 2.81 11.71 -13.25
C TYR A 114 1.72 11.89 -12.19
N HIS A 115 2.06 12.58 -11.11
CA HIS A 115 1.16 12.76 -9.97
C HIS A 115 0.00 13.72 -10.26
N ILE A 116 -1.21 13.32 -9.90
CA ILE A 116 -2.42 14.13 -10.04
C ILE A 116 -2.64 14.92 -8.74
N ARG A 117 -2.57 16.24 -8.87
CA ARG A 117 -2.82 17.19 -7.79
C ARG A 117 -4.29 17.12 -7.31
N PRO A 118 -4.59 17.59 -6.09
CA PRO A 118 -5.98 17.69 -5.62
C PRO A 118 -6.89 18.37 -6.64
N HIS A 119 -8.04 17.76 -6.90
CA HIS A 119 -9.11 18.29 -7.76
C HIS A 119 -8.76 18.53 -9.25
N ALA A 120 -7.60 18.07 -9.73
CA ALA A 120 -7.21 18.19 -11.14
C ALA A 120 -7.89 17.10 -12.00
N TRP A 121 -9.22 17.16 -12.11
CA TRP A 121 -10.04 16.11 -12.73
C TRP A 121 -9.83 16.01 -14.24
N GLU A 122 -9.57 17.13 -14.91
CA GLU A 122 -9.19 17.20 -16.31
C GLU A 122 -7.87 16.47 -16.60
N VAL A 123 -6.93 16.50 -15.64
CA VAL A 123 -5.65 15.77 -15.74
C VAL A 123 -5.88 14.27 -15.57
N LEU A 124 -6.78 13.88 -14.65
CA LEU A 124 -7.18 12.48 -14.51
C LEU A 124 -7.85 11.97 -15.79
N ASP A 125 -8.78 12.73 -16.37
CA ASP A 125 -9.40 12.33 -17.63
C ASP A 125 -8.36 12.19 -18.76
N ALA A 126 -7.46 13.17 -18.91
CA ALA A 126 -6.36 13.10 -19.88
C ALA A 126 -5.49 11.82 -19.71
N LEU A 127 -5.15 11.46 -18.47
CA LEU A 127 -4.45 10.21 -18.17
C LEU A 127 -5.25 8.98 -18.60
N LEU A 128 -6.55 8.93 -18.27
CA LEU A 128 -7.41 7.81 -18.61
C LEU A 128 -7.58 7.67 -20.14
N GLN A 129 -7.70 8.79 -20.87
CA GLN A 129 -7.76 8.79 -22.33
C GLN A 129 -6.45 8.33 -22.97
N THR A 130 -5.31 8.85 -22.49
CA THR A 130 -3.96 8.46 -22.92
C THR A 130 -3.76 6.95 -22.87
N THR A 131 -4.29 6.32 -21.83
CA THR A 131 -4.09 4.91 -21.54
C THR A 131 -5.21 4.02 -22.08
N ALA A 132 -6.26 4.60 -22.69
CA ALA A 132 -7.45 3.86 -23.15
C ALA A 132 -7.18 2.95 -24.36
N ARG A 133 -6.18 3.28 -25.17
CA ARG A 133 -5.83 2.52 -26.38
C ARG A 133 -4.81 1.41 -26.14
N ALA A 134 -4.23 1.34 -24.94
CA ALA A 134 -3.28 0.30 -24.59
C ALA A 134 -3.93 -1.08 -24.61
N THR A 135 -3.25 -2.05 -25.21
CA THR A 135 -3.74 -3.42 -25.37
C THR A 135 -2.86 -4.46 -24.69
N ASP A 136 -1.65 -4.12 -24.24
CA ASP A 136 -0.77 -5.06 -23.54
C ASP A 136 -1.43 -5.50 -22.22
N PRO A 137 -1.70 -6.81 -22.03
CA PRO A 137 -2.38 -7.30 -20.83
C PRO A 137 -1.56 -7.15 -19.53
N ARG A 138 -0.26 -6.88 -19.63
CA ARG A 138 0.62 -6.62 -18.49
C ARG A 138 0.58 -5.16 -18.07
N LEU A 139 0.13 -4.25 -18.93
CA LEU A 139 0.08 -2.83 -18.63
C LEU A 139 -1.14 -2.52 -17.76
N ILE A 140 -0.89 -1.85 -16.65
CA ILE A 140 -1.89 -1.44 -15.66
C ILE A 140 -1.90 0.08 -15.64
N THR A 141 -3.07 0.68 -15.90
CA THR A 141 -3.20 2.13 -15.80
C THR A 141 -3.05 2.54 -14.34
N PHE A 142 -2.01 3.31 -14.06
CA PHE A 142 -1.65 3.71 -12.71
C PHE A 142 -2.00 5.16 -12.46
N VAL A 143 -2.69 5.41 -11.35
CA VAL A 143 -3.23 6.71 -10.96
C VAL A 143 -2.61 7.12 -9.62
N PRO A 144 -1.43 7.77 -9.63
CA PRO A 144 -0.89 8.42 -8.44
C PRO A 144 -1.62 9.73 -8.22
N ILE A 145 -2.45 9.81 -7.19
CA ILE A 145 -3.33 10.96 -6.92
C ILE A 145 -3.28 11.35 -5.45
N ASN A 146 -3.44 12.64 -5.17
CA ASN A 146 -3.56 13.10 -3.79
C ASN A 146 -4.80 12.50 -3.09
N ALA A 147 -4.66 12.11 -1.83
CA ALA A 147 -5.71 11.48 -1.03
C ALA A 147 -6.94 12.38 -0.77
N ALA A 148 -6.84 13.69 -0.96
CA ALA A 148 -7.98 14.60 -0.94
C ALA A 148 -9.04 14.25 -2.01
N ALA A 149 -8.68 13.45 -3.01
CA ALA A 149 -9.64 12.92 -3.98
C ALA A 149 -10.68 11.96 -3.35
N LEU A 150 -10.41 11.42 -2.16
CA LEU A 150 -11.32 10.56 -1.40
C LEU A 150 -12.24 11.33 -0.45
N GLU A 151 -12.03 12.63 -0.28
CA GLU A 151 -12.86 13.45 0.62
C GLU A 151 -14.29 13.56 0.09
N LYS A 152 -15.24 13.83 1.00
CA LYS A 152 -16.67 13.86 0.67
C LYS A 152 -17.00 14.84 -0.47
N ALA A 153 -16.29 15.96 -0.54
CA ALA A 153 -16.48 16.97 -1.58
C ALA A 153 -15.95 16.55 -2.97
N SER A 154 -15.09 15.55 -3.03
CA SER A 154 -14.31 15.19 -4.23
C SER A 154 -14.63 13.82 -4.80
N ILE A 155 -15.09 12.89 -3.94
CA ILE A 155 -15.25 11.48 -4.32
C ILE A 155 -16.22 11.29 -5.50
N SER A 156 -17.28 12.10 -5.59
CA SER A 156 -18.23 12.03 -6.71
C SER A 156 -17.57 12.36 -8.07
N SER A 157 -16.69 13.36 -8.10
CA SER A 157 -15.91 13.73 -9.28
C SER A 157 -14.91 12.65 -9.66
N LEU A 158 -14.18 12.10 -8.67
CA LEU A 158 -13.27 10.97 -8.89
C LEU A 158 -14.01 9.78 -9.53
N LEU A 159 -15.13 9.37 -8.93
CA LEU A 159 -15.97 8.28 -9.47
C LEU A 159 -16.48 8.59 -10.88
N SER A 160 -16.82 9.85 -11.16
CA SER A 160 -17.27 10.26 -12.49
C SER A 160 -16.18 10.08 -13.54
N CYS A 161 -14.95 10.51 -13.27
CA CYS A 161 -13.80 10.30 -14.16
C CYS A 161 -13.55 8.81 -14.40
N LEU A 162 -13.59 7.99 -13.35
CA LEU A 162 -13.28 6.56 -13.46
C LEU A 162 -14.34 5.75 -14.24
N LYS A 163 -15.54 6.30 -14.50
CA LYS A 163 -16.57 5.61 -15.32
C LYS A 163 -16.07 5.24 -16.71
N SER A 164 -15.28 6.10 -17.36
CA SER A 164 -14.72 5.85 -18.69
C SER A 164 -13.71 4.70 -18.69
N ALA A 165 -13.17 4.35 -17.52
CA ALA A 165 -12.18 3.30 -17.34
C ALA A 165 -12.76 1.98 -16.79
N ARG A 166 -14.08 1.82 -16.78
CA ARG A 166 -14.72 0.56 -16.35
C ARG A 166 -14.24 -0.63 -17.20
N GLY A 167 -13.93 -1.74 -16.53
CA GLY A 167 -13.41 -2.96 -17.16
C GLY A 167 -11.90 -2.95 -17.41
N ARG A 168 -11.21 -1.82 -17.22
CA ARG A 168 -9.75 -1.74 -17.32
C ARG A 168 -9.11 -2.07 -15.97
N ARG A 169 -7.88 -2.60 -16.01
CA ARG A 169 -7.07 -2.82 -14.81
C ARG A 169 -6.47 -1.48 -14.38
N LEU A 170 -6.86 -1.02 -13.20
CA LEU A 170 -6.38 0.23 -12.63
C LEU A 170 -5.64 -0.04 -11.32
N ALA A 171 -4.54 0.66 -11.13
CA ALA A 171 -3.84 0.77 -9.86
C ALA A 171 -3.89 2.21 -9.37
N VAL A 172 -4.04 2.41 -8.06
CA VAL A 172 -4.11 3.73 -7.45
C VAL A 172 -3.15 3.76 -6.27
N THR A 173 -2.37 4.84 -6.16
CA THR A 173 -1.66 5.19 -4.93
C THR A 173 -2.19 6.53 -4.45
N PHE A 174 -2.53 6.62 -3.16
CA PHE A 174 -3.03 7.85 -2.56
C PHE A 174 -1.89 8.53 -1.82
N THR A 175 -1.51 9.70 -2.31
CA THR A 175 -0.38 10.44 -1.75
C THR A 175 -0.85 11.59 -0.86
N GLY A 176 0.07 12.10 -0.06
CA GLY A 176 -0.13 13.33 0.70
C GLY A 176 0.64 13.29 2.00
N PRO A 177 0.67 14.42 2.73
CA PRO A 177 1.51 14.53 3.90
C PRO A 177 1.04 13.62 5.05
N LYS A 178 2.01 13.05 5.78
CA LYS A 178 1.86 12.48 7.14
C LYS A 178 0.64 11.55 7.30
N ARG A 179 0.71 10.36 6.70
CA ARG A 179 -0.36 9.33 6.72
C ARG A 179 -1.64 9.83 6.00
N PRO A 180 -1.60 9.93 4.66
CA PRO A 180 -2.65 10.58 3.87
C PRO A 180 -4.04 9.96 4.03
N LEU A 181 -4.13 8.69 4.43
CA LEU A 181 -5.37 7.96 4.63
C LEU A 181 -5.79 7.81 6.10
N ALA A 182 -5.03 8.35 7.07
CA ALA A 182 -5.43 8.37 8.47
C ALA A 182 -6.45 9.50 8.76
N ASP A 183 -7.52 9.52 7.97
CA ASP A 183 -8.62 10.49 8.01
C ASP A 183 -9.96 9.78 7.76
N LYS A 184 -10.99 10.12 8.55
CA LYS A 184 -12.28 9.39 8.53
C LYS A 184 -13.00 9.54 7.19
N GLU A 185 -12.99 10.74 6.60
CA GLU A 185 -13.65 10.98 5.32
C GLU A 185 -12.95 10.22 4.20
N ARG A 186 -11.61 10.23 4.19
CA ARG A 186 -10.83 9.54 3.17
C ARG A 186 -10.96 8.01 3.26
N LEU A 187 -11.01 7.44 4.47
CA LEU A 187 -11.29 6.01 4.66
C LEU A 187 -12.69 5.65 4.18
N SER A 188 -13.69 6.45 4.51
CA SER A 188 -15.06 6.27 4.00
C SER A 188 -15.11 6.38 2.47
N GLY A 189 -14.45 7.39 1.90
CA GLY A 189 -14.33 7.58 0.46
C GLY A 189 -13.64 6.43 -0.26
N LEU A 190 -12.62 5.80 0.36
CA LEU A 190 -11.97 4.61 -0.17
C LEU A 190 -12.94 3.42 -0.25
N ARG A 191 -13.79 3.21 0.76
CA ARG A 191 -14.82 2.18 0.74
C ARG A 191 -15.85 2.43 -0.36
N VAL A 192 -16.29 3.68 -0.52
CA VAL A 192 -17.19 4.09 -1.61
C VAL A 192 -16.55 3.83 -2.98
N LEU A 193 -15.28 4.21 -3.15
CA LEU A 193 -14.53 3.96 -4.37
C LEU A 193 -14.48 2.47 -4.71
N LEU A 194 -14.14 1.61 -3.74
CA LEU A 194 -14.01 0.16 -3.96
C LEU A 194 -15.34 -0.55 -4.14
N ASP A 195 -16.43 0.00 -3.61
CA ASP A 195 -17.78 -0.49 -3.87
C ASP A 195 -18.18 -0.25 -5.34
N GLN A 196 -17.92 0.96 -5.85
CA GLN A 196 -18.28 1.38 -7.22
C GLN A 196 -17.29 0.90 -8.29
N HIS A 197 -16.02 0.71 -7.93
CA HIS A 197 -14.94 0.22 -8.78
C HIS A 197 -14.25 -0.97 -8.11
N ARG A 198 -14.93 -2.12 -8.12
CA ARG A 198 -14.34 -3.37 -7.62
C ARG A 198 -13.15 -3.79 -8.49
N GLY A 199 -12.16 -4.39 -7.84
CA GLY A 199 -10.98 -4.93 -8.52
C GLY A 199 -9.83 -3.94 -8.74
N LEU A 200 -9.91 -2.74 -8.17
CA LEU A 200 -8.78 -1.81 -8.13
C LEU A 200 -7.57 -2.42 -7.40
N TRP A 201 -6.37 -2.05 -7.84
CA TRP A 201 -5.15 -2.31 -7.09
C TRP A 201 -4.83 -1.10 -6.22
N ILE A 202 -4.73 -1.30 -4.91
CA ILE A 202 -4.40 -0.22 -3.97
C ILE A 202 -2.94 -0.37 -3.56
N LEU A 203 -2.10 0.58 -3.94
CA LEU A 203 -0.66 0.49 -3.75
C LEU A 203 -0.19 1.50 -2.70
N GLY A 204 0.86 1.13 -1.97
CA GLY A 204 1.56 2.04 -1.08
C GLY A 204 0.75 2.45 0.14
N VAL A 205 0.12 1.48 0.82
CA VAL A 205 -0.69 1.71 2.02
C VAL A 205 -0.11 0.99 3.24
N ASP A 206 -0.59 1.31 4.44
CA ASP A 206 -0.34 0.50 5.63
C ASP A 206 -1.24 -0.75 5.68
N PRO A 207 -0.94 -1.76 6.54
CA PRO A 207 -1.73 -2.99 6.62
C PRO A 207 -3.19 -2.80 7.00
N LEU A 208 -3.55 -1.78 7.79
CA LEU A 208 -4.95 -1.58 8.22
C LEU A 208 -5.79 -1.11 7.04
N VAL A 209 -5.28 -0.13 6.31
CA VAL A 209 -5.92 0.35 5.07
C VAL A 209 -5.92 -0.77 4.02
N GLY A 210 -4.82 -1.50 3.86
CA GLY A 210 -4.72 -2.58 2.88
C GLY A 210 -5.74 -3.69 3.14
N THR A 211 -5.89 -4.12 4.39
CA THR A 211 -6.88 -5.16 4.75
C THR A 211 -8.31 -4.65 4.66
N ASP A 212 -8.57 -3.38 5.00
CA ASP A 212 -9.86 -2.73 4.74
C ASP A 212 -10.20 -2.76 3.24
N ALA A 213 -9.26 -2.36 2.40
CA ALA A 213 -9.43 -2.34 0.96
C ALA A 213 -9.72 -3.75 0.39
N LEU A 214 -9.05 -4.79 0.89
CA LEU A 214 -9.34 -6.18 0.52
C LEU A 214 -10.75 -6.63 0.92
N ALA A 215 -11.24 -6.21 2.09
CA ALA A 215 -12.59 -6.50 2.53
C ALA A 215 -13.64 -5.79 1.68
N HIS A 216 -13.33 -4.57 1.19
CA HIS A 216 -14.25 -3.75 0.39
C HIS A 216 -14.14 -3.95 -1.13
N GLY A 217 -13.16 -4.72 -1.61
CA GLY A 217 -13.16 -5.25 -2.96
C GLY A 217 -11.98 -4.90 -3.85
N ALA A 218 -10.87 -4.44 -3.28
CA ALA A 218 -9.61 -4.39 -4.01
C ALA A 218 -9.23 -5.78 -4.53
N ALA A 219 -8.70 -5.86 -5.77
CA ALA A 219 -8.18 -7.11 -6.30
C ALA A 219 -6.78 -7.42 -5.76
N LEU A 220 -5.97 -6.38 -5.59
CA LEU A 220 -4.62 -6.44 -5.06
C LEU A 220 -4.42 -5.27 -4.10
N VAL A 221 -3.74 -5.52 -2.98
CA VAL A 221 -3.21 -4.46 -2.11
C VAL A 221 -1.72 -4.63 -1.94
N ALA A 222 -0.96 -3.56 -2.14
CA ALA A 222 0.48 -3.55 -1.92
C ALA A 222 0.83 -2.68 -0.72
N VAL A 223 1.30 -3.32 0.36
CA VAL A 223 1.65 -2.64 1.61
C VAL A 223 3.11 -2.18 1.57
N GLY A 224 3.39 -0.96 2.03
CA GLY A 224 4.76 -0.47 2.08
C GLY A 224 5.62 -1.21 3.11
N THR A 225 6.86 -1.53 2.73
CA THR A 225 7.87 -2.15 3.62
C THR A 225 8.47 -1.17 4.63
N GLY A 226 8.48 0.13 4.31
CA GLY A 226 8.90 1.23 5.17
C GLY A 226 7.85 2.34 5.28
N HIS A 227 8.11 3.36 6.10
CA HIS A 227 7.16 4.46 6.33
C HIS A 227 6.81 5.21 5.04
N SER A 228 7.81 5.66 4.27
CA SER A 228 7.60 6.41 3.01
C SER A 228 6.92 5.58 1.91
N THR A 229 7.02 4.25 1.97
CA THR A 229 6.30 3.36 1.05
C THR A 229 4.89 3.03 1.51
N ARG A 230 4.56 3.21 2.80
CA ARG A 230 3.20 3.05 3.36
C ARG A 230 2.38 4.33 3.28
N HIS A 231 3.07 5.46 3.24
CA HIS A 231 2.50 6.80 3.21
C HIS A 231 3.26 7.60 2.14
N PRO A 232 3.01 7.32 0.86
CA PRO A 232 3.73 7.95 -0.23
C PRO A 232 3.47 9.46 -0.27
N ASP A 233 4.54 10.22 -0.40
CA ASP A 233 4.52 11.66 -0.61
C ASP A 233 4.27 11.98 -2.10
N GLY A 234 3.50 13.04 -2.38
CA GLY A 234 3.42 13.61 -3.72
C GLY A 234 4.58 14.59 -3.98
N PRO A 235 4.71 15.11 -5.22
CA PRO A 235 5.69 16.14 -5.54
C PRO A 235 5.54 17.37 -4.63
N GLY A 236 6.62 17.76 -3.97
CA GLY A 236 6.65 18.90 -3.05
C GLY A 236 6.23 18.59 -1.61
N ASP A 237 5.68 17.40 -1.35
CA ASP A 237 5.48 16.92 0.02
C ASP A 237 6.85 16.56 0.62
N ASN A 238 7.10 16.99 1.85
CA ASN A 238 8.36 16.75 2.55
C ASN A 238 8.14 15.99 3.86
N THR A 239 7.41 14.87 3.82
CA THR A 239 7.11 14.12 5.04
C THR A 239 8.16 13.05 5.29
N ARG A 240 9.32 13.51 5.79
CA ARG A 240 10.34 12.62 6.31
C ARG A 240 9.83 12.01 7.62
N GLY A 241 9.57 10.70 7.59
CA GLY A 241 9.34 9.93 8.81
C GLY A 241 10.60 9.97 9.69
N PHE A 242 10.44 10.42 10.93
CA PHE A 242 11.50 10.33 11.93
C PHE A 242 11.47 8.93 12.57
N SER A 243 12.55 8.16 12.39
CA SER A 243 12.80 6.95 13.17
C SER A 243 14.08 7.17 13.96
N LEU A 244 13.98 7.10 15.29
CA LEU A 244 15.15 7.03 16.16
C LEU A 244 15.97 5.80 15.75
N ASP A 245 17.27 5.97 15.54
CA ASP A 245 18.22 4.91 15.14
C ASP A 245 17.91 4.21 13.79
N ARG A 246 16.97 4.77 13.01
CA ARG A 246 16.51 4.26 11.71
C ARG A 246 15.94 2.83 11.75
N LEU A 247 15.54 2.33 12.91
CA LEU A 247 14.82 1.06 13.01
C LEU A 247 13.36 1.27 12.57
N PRO A 248 12.84 0.49 11.60
CA PRO A 248 11.45 0.58 11.23
C PRO A 248 10.55 0.20 12.41
N GLY A 249 9.35 0.78 12.47
CA GLY A 249 8.34 0.32 13.42
C GLY A 249 7.98 -1.15 13.14
N MET A 250 7.81 -1.94 14.19
CA MET A 250 7.39 -3.34 14.13
C MET A 250 5.86 -3.41 14.24
N LEU A 251 5.23 -4.13 13.31
CA LEU A 251 3.80 -4.42 13.34
C LEU A 251 3.52 -5.45 14.42
N TYR A 252 2.75 -5.07 15.45
CA TYR A 252 2.30 -6.00 16.47
C TYR A 252 0.81 -6.31 16.26
N LEU A 253 0.53 -7.47 15.66
CA LEU A 253 -0.83 -7.85 15.24
C LEU A 253 -1.88 -7.80 16.34
N PRO A 254 -1.61 -8.22 17.60
CA PRO A 254 -2.62 -8.12 18.66
C PRO A 254 -3.12 -6.70 18.91
N LEU A 255 -2.29 -5.69 18.62
CA LEU A 255 -2.63 -4.26 18.73
C LEU A 255 -2.92 -3.60 17.39
N LEU A 256 -2.77 -4.33 16.28
CA LEU A 256 -2.97 -3.84 14.91
C LEU A 256 -2.23 -2.52 14.64
N GLU A 257 -1.00 -2.38 15.16
CA GLU A 257 -0.26 -1.12 15.07
C GLU A 257 1.24 -1.36 14.83
N HIS A 258 1.87 -0.44 14.11
CA HIS A 258 3.32 -0.33 14.08
C HIS A 258 3.83 0.57 15.20
N ARG A 259 4.72 0.04 16.05
CA ARG A 259 5.43 0.83 17.07
C ARG A 259 6.92 0.55 17.04
N SER A 260 7.72 1.45 17.61
CA SER A 260 9.13 1.15 17.82
C SER A 260 9.27 -0.01 18.80
N ALA A 261 10.30 -0.83 18.63
CA ALA A 261 10.62 -1.93 19.54
C ALA A 261 10.68 -1.46 21.00
N ARG A 262 11.35 -0.32 21.25
CA ARG A 262 11.41 0.31 22.58
C ARG A 262 10.03 0.61 23.16
N LYS A 263 9.11 1.16 22.37
CA LYS A 263 7.76 1.48 22.86
C LYS A 263 6.96 0.22 23.20
N LEU A 264 7.16 -0.86 22.45
CA LEU A 264 6.58 -2.15 22.76
C LEU A 264 7.20 -2.72 24.03
N ALA A 265 8.52 -2.71 24.18
CA ALA A 265 9.20 -3.13 25.40
C ALA A 265 8.68 -2.35 26.63
N ASP A 266 8.50 -1.03 26.50
CA ASP A 266 7.93 -0.19 27.56
C ASP A 266 6.49 -0.60 27.92
N TRP A 267 5.63 -0.83 26.92
CA TRP A 267 4.22 -1.24 27.14
C TRP A 267 4.10 -2.62 27.79
N PHE A 268 5.08 -3.47 27.56
CA PHE A 268 5.08 -4.86 28.00
C PHE A 268 6.19 -5.14 29.02
N ALA A 269 6.76 -4.13 29.69
CA ALA A 269 7.90 -4.31 30.60
C ALA A 269 7.69 -5.37 31.71
N ASN A 270 6.43 -5.66 32.06
CA ASN A 270 6.06 -6.67 33.06
C ASN A 270 5.51 -7.99 32.48
N ARG A 271 5.54 -8.18 31.15
CA ARG A 271 4.99 -9.36 30.46
C ARG A 271 5.77 -9.64 29.16
N PRO A 272 6.15 -10.89 28.84
CA PRO A 272 6.81 -11.15 27.56
C PRO A 272 5.87 -10.81 26.38
N LEU A 273 6.38 -10.08 25.39
CA LEU A 273 5.70 -9.77 24.12
C LEU A 273 5.43 -11.00 23.25
N GLY A 274 6.10 -12.11 23.55
CA GLY A 274 6.16 -13.30 22.70
C GLY A 274 7.05 -13.08 21.48
N THR A 275 7.51 -14.17 20.90
CA THR A 275 8.25 -14.15 19.63
C THR A 275 7.29 -14.35 18.46
N CYS A 276 7.58 -13.73 17.32
CA CYS A 276 6.88 -14.08 16.08
C CYS A 276 7.05 -15.58 15.77
N ALA A 277 5.97 -16.29 15.46
CA ALA A 277 6.02 -17.72 15.19
C ALA A 277 6.84 -18.05 13.92
N ASP A 278 6.81 -17.18 12.91
CA ASP A 278 7.48 -17.43 11.63
C ASP A 278 8.96 -17.03 11.63
N CYS A 279 9.29 -15.87 12.22
CA CYS A 279 10.64 -15.32 12.16
C CYS A 279 11.40 -15.34 13.50
N GLY A 280 10.75 -15.71 14.61
CA GLY A 280 11.37 -15.78 15.93
C GLY A 280 11.79 -14.43 16.52
N LEU A 281 11.38 -13.32 15.90
CA LEU A 281 11.81 -11.98 16.31
C LEU A 281 11.36 -11.69 17.75
N ASP A 282 12.34 -11.32 18.59
CA ASP A 282 12.17 -10.89 19.97
C ASP A 282 12.43 -9.37 20.06
N PRO A 283 11.40 -8.55 20.34
CA PRO A 283 11.54 -7.10 20.37
C PRO A 283 12.52 -6.58 21.43
N ASP A 284 12.74 -7.35 22.51
CA ASP A 284 13.60 -6.95 23.64
C ASP A 284 15.09 -7.08 23.32
N ARG A 285 15.44 -7.68 22.17
CA ARG A 285 16.83 -7.95 21.74
C ARG A 285 17.32 -7.07 20.59
N LEU A 286 16.60 -6.01 20.26
CA LEU A 286 16.92 -5.17 19.10
C LEU A 286 17.86 -4.02 19.49
N ASP A 287 19.04 -4.01 18.88
CA ASP A 287 20.14 -3.05 19.09
C ASP A 287 20.25 -2.01 17.96
N ALA A 288 19.26 -1.96 17.06
CA ALA A 288 19.16 -1.03 15.93
C ALA A 288 20.31 -1.14 14.89
N ILE A 289 20.92 -2.33 14.79
CA ILE A 289 21.90 -2.65 13.74
C ILE A 289 21.21 -3.01 12.42
N GLU A 290 21.96 -3.14 11.32
CA GLU A 290 21.40 -3.48 10.01
C GLU A 290 20.65 -4.82 10.01
N ALA A 291 21.18 -5.83 10.71
CA ALA A 291 20.53 -7.13 10.87
C ALA A 291 19.14 -6.99 11.50
N ASP A 292 18.99 -6.14 12.51
CA ASP A 292 17.71 -5.88 13.17
C ASP A 292 16.71 -5.19 12.24
N ARG A 293 17.18 -4.25 11.41
CA ARG A 293 16.33 -3.58 10.42
C ARG A 293 15.77 -4.60 9.43
N ILE A 294 16.61 -5.51 8.93
CA ILE A 294 16.19 -6.59 8.04
C ILE A 294 15.22 -7.52 8.77
N ALA A 295 15.50 -7.90 10.02
CA ALA A 295 14.65 -8.76 10.82
C ALA A 295 13.26 -8.15 11.06
N VAL A 296 13.17 -6.86 11.39
CA VAL A 296 11.88 -6.16 11.54
C VAL A 296 11.15 -6.04 10.21
N ILE A 297 11.85 -5.81 9.09
CA ILE A 297 11.21 -5.83 7.76
C ILE A 297 10.63 -7.21 7.48
N LYS A 298 11.39 -8.30 7.70
CA LYS A 298 10.91 -9.68 7.53
C LYS A 298 9.68 -9.95 8.38
N HIS A 299 9.72 -9.60 9.67
CA HIS A 299 8.58 -9.70 10.58
C HIS A 299 7.35 -8.97 10.04
N ASN A 300 7.51 -7.71 9.62
CA ASN A 300 6.40 -6.91 9.10
C ASN A 300 5.79 -7.52 7.83
N LEU A 301 6.61 -8.12 6.95
CA LEU A 301 6.14 -8.83 5.76
C LEU A 301 5.28 -10.05 6.14
N HIS A 302 5.76 -10.89 7.06
CA HIS A 302 5.02 -12.05 7.57
C HIS A 302 3.71 -11.62 8.24
N ALA A 303 3.77 -10.73 9.24
CA ALA A 303 2.61 -10.27 9.97
C ALA A 303 1.54 -9.63 9.05
N THR A 304 1.96 -8.86 8.04
CA THR A 304 1.04 -8.28 7.05
C THR A 304 0.43 -9.37 6.15
N GLY A 305 1.24 -10.34 5.71
CA GLY A 305 0.80 -11.49 4.94
C GLY A 305 -0.26 -12.29 5.68
N ASP A 306 -0.03 -12.60 6.95
CA ASP A 306 -0.95 -13.37 7.79
C ASP A 306 -2.27 -12.62 8.00
N LEU A 307 -2.21 -11.33 8.35
CA LEU A 307 -3.40 -10.52 8.51
C LEU A 307 -4.24 -10.47 7.22
N ALA A 308 -3.58 -10.33 6.06
CA ALA A 308 -4.27 -10.33 4.79
C ALA A 308 -4.83 -11.72 4.44
N ALA A 309 -4.10 -12.80 4.72
CA ALA A 309 -4.55 -14.17 4.52
C ALA A 309 -5.77 -14.51 5.39
N GLU A 310 -5.79 -14.07 6.65
CA GLU A 310 -6.95 -14.19 7.54
C GLU A 310 -8.20 -13.57 6.92
N VAL A 311 -8.07 -12.36 6.34
CA VAL A 311 -9.19 -11.65 5.69
C VAL A 311 -9.60 -12.34 4.39
N ILE A 312 -8.64 -12.67 3.52
CA ILE A 312 -8.92 -13.28 2.21
C ILE A 312 -9.55 -14.66 2.37
N GLY A 313 -9.14 -15.42 3.39
CA GLY A 313 -9.68 -16.72 3.74
C GLY A 313 -11.14 -16.70 4.18
N ARG A 314 -11.70 -15.53 4.54
CA ARG A 314 -13.13 -15.41 4.84
C ARG A 314 -13.98 -15.28 3.57
N PRO A 315 -15.22 -15.81 3.57
CA PRO A 315 -16.21 -15.47 2.56
C PRO A 315 -16.35 -13.96 2.41
N ARG A 316 -16.46 -13.46 1.17
CA ARG A 316 -16.44 -12.03 0.87
C ARG A 316 -17.42 -11.22 1.74
N ALA A 317 -18.64 -11.73 1.94
CA ALA A 317 -19.68 -11.08 2.74
C ALA A 317 -19.34 -10.95 4.24
N GLN A 318 -18.39 -11.73 4.76
CA GLN A 318 -18.01 -11.75 6.17
C GLN A 318 -16.73 -10.96 6.47
N ARG A 319 -15.97 -10.54 5.44
CA ARG A 319 -14.65 -9.91 5.61
C ARG A 319 -14.70 -8.61 6.42
N ALA A 320 -15.67 -7.75 6.13
CA ALA A 320 -15.81 -6.47 6.82
C ALA A 320 -16.18 -6.66 8.31
N ALA A 321 -17.13 -7.54 8.60
CA ALA A 321 -17.51 -7.86 9.98
C ALA A 321 -16.33 -8.46 10.77
N TYR A 322 -15.60 -9.40 10.17
CA TYR A 322 -14.38 -9.97 10.76
C TYR A 322 -13.35 -8.89 11.13
N LEU A 323 -13.09 -7.94 10.22
CA LEU A 323 -12.15 -6.85 10.48
C LEU A 323 -12.65 -5.91 11.57
N SER A 324 -13.95 -5.59 11.59
CA SER A 324 -14.54 -4.77 12.65
C SER A 324 -14.30 -5.41 14.03
N ASP A 325 -14.58 -6.71 14.17
CA ASP A 325 -14.35 -7.45 15.42
C ASP A 325 -12.88 -7.42 15.84
N ARG A 326 -11.96 -7.69 14.89
CA ARG A 326 -10.51 -7.67 15.17
C ARG A 326 -9.99 -6.29 15.56
N ARG A 327 -10.52 -5.22 14.95
CA ARG A 327 -10.16 -3.83 15.28
C ARG A 327 -10.66 -3.43 16.66
N ASN A 328 -11.90 -3.79 17.00
CA ASN A 328 -12.47 -3.55 18.33
C ASN A 328 -11.71 -4.30 19.43
N GLU A 329 -11.30 -5.55 19.15
CA GLU A 329 -10.44 -6.33 20.04
C GLU A 329 -9.07 -5.66 20.25
N ALA A 330 -8.43 -5.21 19.16
CA ALA A 330 -7.16 -4.50 19.23
C ALA A 330 -7.27 -3.16 19.99
N LEU A 331 -8.33 -2.38 19.76
CA LEU A 331 -8.59 -1.14 20.48
C LEU A 331 -8.82 -1.39 21.98
N THR A 332 -9.54 -2.46 22.33
CA THR A 332 -9.77 -2.85 23.73
C THR A 332 -8.44 -3.26 24.41
N ARG A 333 -7.55 -3.95 23.69
CA ARG A 333 -6.20 -4.24 24.19
C ARG A 333 -5.39 -2.97 24.44
N HIS A 334 -5.47 -1.98 23.55
CA HIS A 334 -4.84 -0.67 23.76
C HIS A 334 -5.35 0.03 25.02
N VAL A 335 -6.66 0.00 25.28
CA VAL A 335 -7.25 0.52 26.53
C VAL A 335 -6.67 -0.21 27.74
N GLY A 336 -6.48 -1.52 27.66
CA GLY A 336 -5.91 -2.35 28.72
C GLY A 336 -4.41 -2.12 29.01
N LEU A 337 -3.67 -1.42 28.14
CA LEU A 337 -2.24 -1.13 28.34
C LEU A 337 -1.99 0.07 29.26
N LYS A 338 -3.00 0.91 29.53
CA LYS A 338 -2.82 2.18 30.25
C LYS A 338 -3.69 2.26 31.52
N PRO A 339 -3.28 3.03 32.53
CA PRO A 339 -4.16 3.41 33.63
C PRO A 339 -5.38 4.18 33.11
N LEU A 340 -6.54 4.03 33.76
CA LEU A 340 -7.85 4.58 33.33
C LEU A 340 -7.87 6.10 33.04
N VAL A 341 -6.90 6.86 33.54
CA VAL A 341 -6.82 8.32 33.40
C VAL A 341 -5.94 8.81 32.25
N ALA A 342 -5.12 7.94 31.66
CA ALA A 342 -4.20 8.33 30.59
C ALA A 342 -4.86 8.24 29.20
N PRO A 343 -4.49 9.10 28.24
CA PRO A 343 -4.91 8.94 26.85
C PRO A 343 -4.45 7.58 26.29
N VAL A 344 -5.33 6.93 25.54
CA VAL A 344 -5.05 5.69 24.81
C VAL A 344 -4.21 6.02 23.59
N GLU A 345 -2.99 5.50 23.58
CA GLU A 345 -2.03 5.65 22.49
C GLU A 345 -2.24 4.57 21.41
N ALA A 346 -3.44 4.49 20.83
CA ALA A 346 -3.72 3.61 19.70
C ALA A 346 -3.38 4.28 18.35
N ASP A 347 -3.17 3.48 17.31
CA ASP A 347 -2.99 3.98 15.95
C ASP A 347 -4.22 4.79 15.50
N LEU A 348 -3.98 5.92 14.84
CA LEU A 348 -5.07 6.78 14.40
C LEU A 348 -5.95 6.10 13.36
N THR A 349 -5.36 5.41 12.38
CA THR A 349 -6.12 4.67 11.35
C THR A 349 -6.95 3.56 12.01
N LEU A 350 -6.41 2.85 13.01
CA LEU A 350 -7.17 1.85 13.77
C LEU A 350 -8.42 2.48 14.41
N ARG A 351 -8.26 3.57 15.15
CA ARG A 351 -9.39 4.26 15.81
C ARG A 351 -10.45 4.69 14.81
N LEU A 352 -10.04 5.36 13.73
CA LEU A 352 -10.96 5.86 12.71
C LEU A 352 -11.72 4.74 12.00
N LEU A 353 -11.08 3.60 11.77
CA LEU A 353 -11.74 2.42 11.22
C LEU A 353 -12.75 1.81 12.20
N CYS A 354 -12.42 1.69 13.50
CA CYS A 354 -13.41 1.26 14.51
C CYS A 354 -14.64 2.18 14.51
N GLU A 355 -14.43 3.49 14.48
CA GLU A 355 -15.53 4.47 14.46
C GLU A 355 -16.34 4.48 13.16
N LEU A 356 -15.74 4.04 12.05
CA LEU A 356 -16.42 3.90 10.77
C LEU A 356 -17.22 2.58 10.71
N ASP A 357 -16.76 1.56 11.43
CA ASP A 357 -17.41 0.25 11.54
C ASP A 357 -18.52 0.23 12.61
N ASP A 358 -18.59 1.22 13.49
CA ASP A 358 -19.60 1.30 14.55
C ASP A 358 -20.99 1.64 13.97
N PRO A 359 -21.99 0.74 14.08
CA PRO A 359 -23.32 0.97 13.49
C PRO A 359 -24.09 2.12 14.15
N GLN A 360 -23.70 2.54 15.36
CA GLN A 360 -24.30 3.68 16.06
C GLN A 360 -23.62 5.01 15.69
N GLY A 361 -22.55 4.99 14.90
CA GLY A 361 -21.81 6.18 14.49
C GLY A 361 -21.07 6.88 15.64
N ARG A 362 -20.77 6.16 16.72
CA ARG A 362 -20.06 6.69 17.89
C ARG A 362 -18.61 7.00 17.56
N VAL A 363 -18.01 7.86 18.38
CA VAL A 363 -16.59 8.20 18.29
C VAL A 363 -15.84 7.77 19.54
N THR A 364 -14.53 7.58 19.42
CA THR A 364 -13.68 7.20 20.55
C THR A 364 -13.16 8.43 21.27
N THR A 365 -13.34 8.50 22.59
CA THR A 365 -12.72 9.53 23.42
C THR A 365 -11.19 9.35 23.45
N PRO A 366 -10.42 10.35 23.89
CA PRO A 366 -8.98 10.18 24.11
C PRO A 366 -8.63 9.02 25.05
N GLN A 367 -9.52 8.63 25.95
CA GLN A 367 -9.37 7.50 26.89
C GLN A 367 -9.86 6.16 26.30
N GLY A 368 -10.29 6.14 25.03
CA GLY A 368 -10.75 4.93 24.35
C GLY A 368 -12.17 4.48 24.71
N ALA A 369 -12.95 5.33 25.41
CA ALA A 369 -14.38 5.08 25.62
C ALA A 369 -15.18 5.46 24.36
N TRP A 370 -16.34 4.84 24.17
CA TRP A 370 -17.27 5.20 23.10
C TRP A 370 -18.24 6.31 23.55
N CYS A 371 -18.44 7.34 22.72
CA CYS A 371 -19.40 8.42 22.98
C CYS A 371 -20.25 8.76 21.75
#